data_AF-A0A644WEX8-F1
#
_entry.id   AF-A0A644WEX8-F1
#
_cell.length_a   1.000
_cell.length_b   1.000
_cell.length_c   1.000
_cell.angle_alpha   90.00
_cell.angle_beta   90.00
_cell.angle_gamma   90.00
#
_symmetry.space_group_name_H-M   'P 1'
#
loop_
_entity.id
_entity.type
_entity.pdbx_description
1 polymer ?
#
loop_
_entity_poly.entity_id
_entity_poly.type
_entity_poly.pdbx_seq_one_letter_code
_entity_poly.pdbx_strand_id
1 'polypeptide(L)' 'MTRKNPNSSIKCSVSSCAFHCDDRSYCSLNEIKVGCCDLNVTDSAATECASFKLGGRD' A
#
# COMPACT_ATOMS: atom_id res chain seq x y z
N MET A 1 -11.28 9.18 -13.43
CA MET A 1 -10.58 9.05 -12.13
C MET A 1 -11.46 8.24 -11.22
N THR A 2 -11.14 6.95 -11.03
CA THR A 2 -11.90 6.06 -10.15
C THR A 2 -11.90 6.65 -8.75
N ARG A 3 -13.07 6.87 -8.15
CA ARG A 3 -13.17 7.37 -6.77
C ARG A 3 -12.64 6.31 -5.82
N LYS A 4 -11.35 6.42 -5.51
CA LYS A 4 -10.66 5.65 -4.50
C LYS A 4 -11.15 6.13 -3.13
N ASN A 5 -11.93 5.31 -2.43
CA ASN A 5 -12.34 5.60 -1.05
C ASN A 5 -11.12 5.41 -0.13
N PRO A 6 -10.58 6.46 0.49
CA PRO A 6 -9.43 6.32 1.38
C PRO A 6 -9.82 5.50 2.61
N ASN A 7 -9.05 4.46 2.89
CA ASN A 7 -9.18 3.69 4.11
C ASN A 7 -8.29 4.32 5.19
N SER A 8 -8.90 5.00 6.17
CA SER A 8 -8.19 5.66 7.27
C SER A 8 -7.38 4.70 8.14
N SER A 9 -7.67 3.40 8.08
CA SER A 9 -6.92 2.36 8.79
C SER A 9 -5.65 1.92 8.06
N ILE A 10 -5.51 2.25 6.76
CA ILE A 10 -4.35 1.87 5.94
C ILE A 10 -3.67 3.14 5.43
N LYS A 11 -2.72 3.63 6.21
CA LYS A 11 -1.84 4.72 5.78
C LYS A 11 -0.91 4.23 4.68
N CYS A 12 -0.83 4.99 3.60
CA CYS A 12 0.04 4.69 2.49
C CYS A 12 0.70 5.98 2.04
N SER A 13 1.99 6.13 2.32
CA SER A 13 2.79 7.29 1.89
C SER A 13 3.46 7.08 0.53
N VAL A 14 3.22 5.91 -0.11
CA VAL A 14 3.87 5.52 -1.35
C VAL A 14 3.10 6.10 -2.53
N SER A 15 3.59 7.20 -3.10
CA SER A 15 2.95 7.89 -4.23
C SER A 15 2.87 7.03 -5.50
N SER A 16 3.79 6.08 -5.65
CA SER A 16 3.81 5.12 -6.76
C SER A 16 2.84 3.95 -6.58
N CYS A 17 2.10 3.89 -5.46
CA CYS A 17 1.11 2.84 -5.25
C CYS A 17 -0.14 3.11 -6.12
N ALA A 18 -0.56 2.11 -6.87
CA ALA A 18 -1.76 2.16 -7.72
C ALA A 18 -3.04 2.46 -6.92
N PHE A 19 -3.05 2.14 -5.64
CA PHE A 19 -4.15 2.34 -4.70
C PHE A 19 -3.94 3.56 -3.78
N HIS A 20 -2.86 4.32 -3.99
CA HIS A 20 -2.64 5.56 -3.26
C HIS A 20 -3.79 6.53 -3.53
N CYS A 21 -4.28 7.13 -2.44
CA CYS A 21 -5.18 8.26 -2.45
C CYS A 21 -4.33 9.52 -2.31
N ASP A 22 -3.95 10.11 -3.44
CA ASP A 22 -3.01 11.24 -3.54
C ASP A 22 -3.31 12.38 -2.56
N ASP A 23 -4.59 12.68 -2.33
CA ASP A 23 -5.04 13.78 -1.45
C ASP A 23 -4.82 13.49 0.04
N ARG A 24 -4.76 12.22 0.45
CA ARG A 24 -4.89 11.86 1.86
C ARG A 24 -3.78 10.94 2.40
N SER A 25 -2.81 10.51 1.60
CA SER A 25 -1.77 9.55 2.05
C SER A 25 -2.35 8.28 2.69
N TYR A 26 -3.48 7.82 2.16
CA TYR A 26 -4.09 6.55 2.54
C TYR A 26 -4.19 5.63 1.33
N CYS A 27 -4.31 4.34 1.59
CA CYS A 27 -4.63 3.35 0.57
C CYS A 27 -6.15 3.26 0.41
N SER A 28 -6.63 2.97 -0.79
CA SER A 28 -8.06 2.73 -1.03
C SER A 28 -8.50 1.28 -0.84
N LEU A 29 -7.58 0.42 -0.41
CA LEU A 29 -7.86 -0.98 -0.15
C LEU A 29 -8.64 -1.11 1.15
N ASN A 30 -9.48 -2.15 1.26
CA ASN A 30 -10.14 -2.48 2.51
C ASN A 30 -9.20 -3.23 3.47
N GLU A 31 -8.24 -3.97 2.91
CA GLU A 31 -7.26 -4.79 3.62
C GLU A 31 -5.89 -4.72 2.91
N ILE A 32 -4.81 -4.93 3.66
CA ILE A 32 -3.48 -5.18 3.09
C ILE A 32 -3.01 -6.57 3.47
N LYS A 33 -2.33 -7.22 2.55
CA LYS A 33 -1.52 -8.39 2.83
C LYS A 33 -0.11 -7.89 3.12
N VAL A 34 0.42 -8.27 4.28
CA VAL A 34 1.82 -8.06 4.60
C VAL A 34 2.59 -9.29 4.12
N GLY A 35 3.63 -9.07 3.33
CA GLY A 35 4.58 -10.08 2.91
C GLY A 35 5.96 -9.79 3.45
N CYS A 36 6.90 -10.69 3.19
CA CYS A 36 8.31 -10.46 3.42
C CYS A 36 9.10 -11.10 2.29
N CYS A 37 10.19 -10.46 1.91
CA CYS A 37 11.12 -10.99 0.93
C CYS A 37 11.94 -12.17 1.50
N ASP A 38 12.10 -12.24 2.83
CA ASP A 38 12.88 -13.25 3.54
C ASP A 38 12.01 -14.13 4.45
N LEU A 39 12.44 -15.38 4.67
CA LEU A 39 11.74 -16.34 5.54
C LEU A 39 11.83 -16.00 7.03
N ASN A 40 12.85 -15.23 7.44
CA ASN A 40 13.14 -14.93 8.84
C ASN A 40 12.96 -13.44 9.13
N VAL A 41 11.71 -13.03 9.25
CA VAL A 41 11.34 -11.66 9.60
C VAL A 41 11.51 -11.46 11.10
N THR A 42 12.48 -10.66 11.49
CA THR A 42 12.69 -10.26 12.90
C THR A 42 12.31 -8.81 13.15
N ASP A 43 12.19 -8.00 12.10
CA ASP A 43 11.90 -6.58 12.19
C ASP A 43 10.82 -6.17 11.18
N SER A 44 10.03 -5.15 11.55
CA SER A 44 9.03 -4.53 10.69
C SER A 44 9.61 -3.94 9.40
N ALA A 45 10.89 -3.55 9.41
CA ALA A 45 11.58 -3.06 8.23
C ALA A 45 11.74 -4.13 7.14
N ALA A 46 11.73 -5.42 7.51
CA ALA A 46 11.75 -6.52 6.56
C ALA A 46 10.34 -6.87 6.04
N THR A 47 9.27 -6.35 6.64
CA THR A 47 7.91 -6.56 6.15
C THR A 47 7.54 -5.54 5.08
N GLU A 48 6.98 -6.02 3.98
CA GLU A 48 6.51 -5.21 2.87
C GLU A 48 5.00 -5.39 2.65
N CYS A 49 4.35 -4.41 2.02
CA CYS A 49 2.96 -4.56 1.63
C CYS A 49 2.87 -5.44 0.39
N ALA A 50 2.54 -6.73 0.55
CA ALA A 50 2.31 -7.65 -0.56
C ALA A 50 1.09 -7.29 -1.41
N SER A 51 0.18 -6.46 -0.91
CA SER A 51 -0.90 -5.85 -1.70
C SER A 51 -0.45 -4.65 -2.53
N PHE A 52 0.82 -4.23 -2.41
CA PHE A 52 1.37 -3.14 -3.21
C PHE A 52 1.29 -3.48 -4.70
N LYS A 53 0.82 -2.50 -5.47
CA LYS A 53 0.84 -2.57 -6.93
C LYS A 53 1.41 -1.27 -7.44
N LEU A 54 2.39 -1.35 -8.33
CA LEU A 54 2.93 -0.17 -8.99
C LEU A 54 1.83 0.46 -9.85
N GLY A 55 1.50 1.72 -9.57
CA GLY A 55 0.60 2.51 -10.39
C GLY A 55 1.30 2.84 -11.71
N GLY A 56 0.98 2.09 -12.76
CA GLY A 56 1.46 2.40 -14.10
C GLY A 56 0.95 3.78 -14.53
N ARG A 57 1.88 4.67 -14.89
CA ARG A 57 1.59 5.70 -15.90
C ARG A 57 1.52 4.96 -17.24
N ASP A 58 0.31 4.65 -17.67
CA ASP A 58 0.00 4.57 -19.10
C ASP A 58 -0.25 6.01 -19.57
#